data_AF-A0A534QUR1-F1
#
_entry.id   AF-A0A534QUR1-F1
#
_cell.length_a   1.000
_cell.length_b   1.000
_cell.length_c   1.000
_cell.angle_alpha   90.00
_cell.angle_beta   90.00
_cell.angle_gamma   90.00
#
_symmetry.space_group_name_H-M   'P 1'
#
loop_
_entity.id
_entity.type
_entity.pdbx_description
1 polymer ?
#
loop_
_entity_poly.entity_id
_entity_poly.type
_entity_poly.pdbx_seq_one_letter_code
_entity_poly.pdbx_strand_id
1 'polypeptide(L)'
;MVAAGDQLDAPRAGTGVSAMVGKDEDASVISARLREAAERGEALELIVVLRGKVRPARGKDPGRWHLRVRGQPVFTFPAESVVAATPIYRGAGRAPR
;
A
#
# COMPACT_ATOMS: atom_id res chain seq x y z
N MET A 1 -12.26 48.01 -18.73
CA MET A 1 -13.47 47.17 -18.69
C MET A 1 -13.09 45.79 -19.19
N VAL A 2 -13.20 44.80 -18.29
CA VAL A 2 -13.09 43.33 -18.41
C VAL A 2 -11.72 42.69 -18.74
N ALA A 3 -11.32 41.83 -17.79
CA ALA A 3 -10.18 40.94 -17.76
C ALA A 3 -10.46 39.62 -18.50
N ALA A 4 -9.41 38.96 -18.99
CA ALA A 4 -9.43 37.53 -19.33
C ALA A 4 -8.07 36.94 -18.93
N GLY A 5 -7.92 36.70 -17.63
CA GLY A 5 -6.80 35.96 -17.06
C GLY A 5 -7.17 34.48 -17.00
N ASP A 6 -6.28 33.68 -17.58
CA ASP A 6 -6.25 32.23 -17.65
C ASP A 6 -6.58 31.56 -16.30
N GLN A 7 -7.70 30.82 -16.25
CA GLN A 7 -8.13 30.12 -15.04
C GLN A 7 -7.45 28.74 -15.00
N LEU A 8 -6.34 28.69 -14.26
CA LEU A 8 -5.64 27.45 -13.94
C LEU A 8 -6.56 26.49 -13.19
N ASP A 9 -6.84 25.36 -13.83
CA ASP A 9 -7.61 24.24 -13.31
C ASP A 9 -6.85 23.61 -12.14
N ALA A 10 -7.42 23.71 -10.93
CA ALA A 10 -6.83 23.15 -9.73
C ALA A 10 -6.89 21.61 -9.77
N PRO A 11 -5.81 20.88 -9.47
CA PRO A 11 -5.89 19.43 -9.38
C PRO A 11 -6.79 19.03 -8.19
N ARG A 12 -7.90 18.36 -8.53
CA ARG A 12 -8.82 17.72 -7.58
C ARG A 12 -8.03 16.84 -6.61
N ALA A 13 -8.12 17.16 -5.32
CA ALA A 13 -7.65 16.32 -4.24
C ALA A 13 -8.35 14.95 -4.30
N GLY A 14 -7.68 13.98 -4.93
CA GLY A 14 -8.07 12.58 -4.86
C GLY A 14 -7.92 12.12 -3.42
N THR A 15 -9.03 11.64 -2.84
CA THR A 15 -9.10 11.08 -1.48
C THR A 15 -7.94 10.11 -1.28
N GLY A 16 -6.95 10.55 -0.49
CA GLY A 16 -5.81 9.72 -0.11
C GLY A 16 -6.34 8.49 0.58
N VAL A 17 -6.15 7.33 -0.03
CA VAL A 17 -6.39 6.06 0.66
C VAL A 17 -5.35 6.02 1.76
N SER A 18 -5.78 6.31 2.99
CA SER A 18 -4.95 6.15 4.18
C SER A 18 -4.46 4.70 4.21
N ALA A 19 -3.18 4.53 3.86
CA ALA A 19 -2.45 3.34 4.24
C ALA A 19 -2.61 3.26 5.76
N MET A 20 -3.05 2.11 6.27
CA MET A 20 -3.04 1.91 7.72
C MET A 20 -1.56 1.94 8.12
N VAL A 21 -1.11 3.08 8.64
CA VAL A 21 0.20 3.22 9.26
C VAL A 21 0.20 2.27 10.45
N GLY A 22 1.04 1.24 10.41
CA GLY A 22 1.27 0.41 11.58
C GLY A 22 1.85 1.31 12.67
N LYS A 23 1.09 1.49 13.76
CA LYS A 23 1.44 2.14 15.04
C LYS A 23 2.44 3.31 15.02
N ASP A 24 1.91 4.51 15.29
CA ASP A 24 2.48 5.65 16.05
C ASP A 24 3.85 6.26 15.70
N GLU A 25 4.68 5.68 14.84
CA GLU A 25 5.95 6.31 14.45
C GLU A 25 5.81 7.14 13.16
N ASP A 26 6.32 8.37 13.22
CA ASP A 26 6.42 9.25 12.07
C ASP A 26 7.20 8.56 10.94
N ALA A 27 6.67 8.61 9.72
CA ALA A 27 7.29 8.00 8.54
C ALA A 27 8.75 8.47 8.34
N SER A 28 9.10 9.67 8.79
CA SER A 28 10.47 10.20 8.77
C SER A 28 11.41 9.42 9.70
N VAL A 29 10.96 9.01 10.89
CA VAL A 29 11.74 8.23 11.85
C VAL A 29 12.01 6.83 11.32
N ILE A 30 10.98 6.16 10.78
CA ILE A 30 11.15 4.85 10.12
C ILE A 30 12.12 4.97 8.94
N SER A 31 11.99 6.01 8.13
CA SER A 31 12.88 6.23 6.98
C SER A 31 14.33 6.45 7.39
N ALA A 32 14.58 7.16 8.49
CA ALA A 32 15.92 7.35 9.04
C ALA A 32 16.53 6.01 9.47
N ARG A 33 15.80 5.19 10.24
CA ARG A 33 16.27 3.86 10.69
C ARG A 33 16.61 2.94 9.52
N LEU A 34 15.75 2.90 8.50
CA LEU A 34 15.99 2.10 7.29
C LEU A 34 17.24 2.58 6.54
N ARG A 35 17.45 3.90 6.45
CA ARG A 35 18.65 4.47 5.82
C ARG A 35 19.91 4.09 6.59
N GLU A 36 19.93 4.26 7.91
CA GLU A 36 21.09 3.93 8.72
C GLU A 36 21.46 2.45 8.63
N ALA A 37 20.47 1.55 8.69
CA ALA A 37 20.72 0.12 8.53
C ALA A 37 21.29 -0.21 7.14
N ALA A 38 20.79 0.44 6.08
CA ALA A 38 21.31 0.28 4.74
C ALA A 38 22.75 0.79 4.61
N GLU A 39 23.08 1.94 5.21
CA GLU A 39 24.44 2.49 5.25
C GLU A 39 25.41 1.56 5.99
N ARG A 40 24.94 0.89 7.04
CA ARG A 40 25.70 -0.10 7.81
C ARG A 40 25.75 -1.50 7.17
N GLY A 41 24.99 -1.74 6.10
CA GLY A 41 24.88 -3.06 5.47
C GLY A 41 24.22 -4.11 6.36
N GLU A 42 23.37 -3.67 7.31
CA GLU A 42 22.70 -4.56 8.26
C GLU A 42 21.54 -5.31 7.60
N ALA A 43 21.39 -6.58 7.93
CA ALA A 43 20.22 -7.37 7.54
C ALA A 43 19.05 -7.03 8.47
N LEU A 44 17.90 -6.70 7.88
CA LEU A 44 16.67 -6.40 8.61
C LEU A 44 15.57 -7.41 8.27
N GLU A 45 14.88 -7.88 9.30
CA GLU A 45 13.57 -8.52 9.15
C GLU A 45 12.49 -7.42 9.16
N LEU A 46 11.68 -7.34 8.11
CA LEU A 46 10.66 -6.30 7.94
C LEU A 46 9.26 -6.91 7.83
N ILE A 47 8.33 -6.42 8.64
CA ILE A 47 6.92 -6.75 8.55
C ILE A 47 6.18 -5.55 7.94
N VAL A 48 5.71 -5.70 6.71
CA VAL A 48 5.04 -4.63 5.96
C VAL A 48 3.56 -4.96 5.79
N VAL A 49 2.69 -4.03 6.17
CA VAL A 49 1.24 -4.17 5.96
C VAL A 49 0.88 -3.61 4.59
N LEU A 50 0.48 -4.49 3.68
CA LEU A 50 0.03 -4.12 2.34
C LEU A 50 -1.47 -4.37 2.16
N ARG A 51 -2.17 -3.40 1.58
CA ARG A 51 -3.63 -3.48 1.33
C ARG A 51 -3.90 -3.63 -0.16
N GLY A 52 -4.43 -4.77 -0.57
CA GLY A 52 -4.72 -5.03 -1.97
C GLY A 52 -5.51 -6.31 -2.20
N LYS A 53 -5.69 -6.67 -3.48
CA LYS A 53 -6.34 -7.92 -3.87
C LYS A 53 -5.29 -9.01 -4.01
N VAL A 54 -5.48 -10.13 -3.30
CA VAL A 54 -4.62 -11.31 -3.37
C VAL A 54 -5.21 -12.35 -4.33
N ARG A 55 -4.37 -13.05 -5.09
CA ARG A 55 -4.73 -14.19 -5.94
C ARG A 55 -3.55 -15.15 -6.09
N PRO A 56 -3.78 -16.45 -6.33
CA PRO A 56 -2.70 -17.38 -6.67
C PRO A 56 -1.94 -16.92 -7.93
N ALA A 57 -0.63 -17.15 -7.96
CA ALA A 57 0.13 -17.03 -9.19
C ALA A 57 -0.27 -18.16 -10.16
N ARG A 58 -0.33 -17.87 -11.46
CA ARG A 58 -0.59 -18.90 -12.47
C ARG A 58 0.75 -19.55 -12.84
N GLY A 59 0.88 -20.87 -12.72
CA GLY A 59 2.10 -21.60 -13.11
C GLY A 59 2.39 -22.84 -12.27
N LYS A 60 3.60 -23.39 -12.41
CA LYS A 60 4.07 -24.63 -11.75
C LYS A 60 4.44 -24.48 -10.27
N ASP A 61 4.41 -23.27 -9.72
CA ASP A 61 4.75 -23.01 -8.33
C ASP A 61 3.47 -22.74 -7.51
N PRO A 62 2.89 -23.78 -6.88
CA PRO A 62 1.65 -23.65 -6.12
C PRO A 62 1.80 -22.80 -4.85
N GLY A 63 3.03 -22.46 -4.43
CA GLY A 63 3.30 -21.66 -3.24
C GLY A 63 3.29 -20.15 -3.49
N ARG A 64 3.23 -19.70 -4.75
CA ARG A 64 3.35 -18.28 -5.12
C ARG A 64 2.02 -17.55 -5.17
N TRP A 65 2.01 -16.35 -4.62
CA TRP A 65 0.85 -15.47 -4.56
C TRP A 65 1.15 -14.10 -5.17
N HIS A 66 0.12 -13.49 -5.73
CA HIS A 66 0.16 -12.14 -6.27
C HIS A 66 -0.73 -11.22 -5.45
N LEU A 67 -0.18 -10.08 -5.01
CA LEU A 67 -0.91 -8.97 -4.40
C LEU A 67 -0.92 -7.76 -5.34
N ARG A 68 -2.14 -7.31 -5.68
CA ARG A 68 -2.36 -6.08 -6.45
C ARG A 68 -2.73 -4.94 -5.50
N VAL A 69 -1.78 -4.07 -5.22
CA VAL A 69 -2.01 -2.77 -4.57
C VAL A 69 -2.36 -1.72 -5.64
N ARG A 70 -3.32 -0.83 -5.36
CA ARG A 70 -3.76 0.18 -6.33
C ARG A 70 -2.61 1.14 -6.65
N GLY A 71 -2.32 1.34 -7.93
CA GLY A 71 -1.28 2.28 -8.38
C GLY A 71 0.16 1.79 -8.25
N GLN A 72 0.38 0.57 -7.75
CA GLN A 72 1.71 -0.02 -7.61
C GLN A 72 1.88 -1.22 -8.55
N PRO A 73 3.11 -1.72 -8.78
CA PRO A 73 3.35 -3.02 -9.41
C PRO A 73 2.67 -4.18 -8.66
N VAL A 74 2.57 -5.35 -9.29
CA VAL A 74 2.12 -6.57 -8.62
C VAL A 74 3.26 -7.08 -7.74
N PHE A 75 2.96 -7.30 -6.45
CA PHE A 75 3.89 -7.95 -5.54
C PHE A 75 3.70 -9.46 -5.63
N THR A 76 4.81 -10.17 -5.81
CA THR A 76 4.84 -11.63 -5.83
C THR A 76 5.59 -12.11 -4.60
N PHE A 77 4.99 -13.00 -3.83
CA PHE A 77 5.56 -13.52 -2.58
C PHE A 77 5.12 -14.97 -2.38
N PRO A 78 5.91 -15.77 -1.66
CA PRO A 78 5.52 -17.11 -1.32
C PRO A 78 4.68 -17.11 -0.02
N ALA A 79 3.88 -18.16 0.21
CA ALA A 79 2.93 -18.20 1.31
C ALA A 79 3.60 -18.13 2.70
N GLU A 80 4.80 -18.70 2.83
CA GLU A 80 5.59 -18.73 4.06
C GLU A 80 6.08 -17.35 4.53
N SER A 81 6.06 -16.33 3.66
CA SER A 81 6.42 -14.95 4.04
C SER A 81 5.27 -14.18 4.70
N VAL A 82 4.07 -14.76 4.81
CA VAL A 82 2.89 -14.08 5.35
C VAL A 82 2.78 -14.30 6.85
N VAL A 83 3.09 -13.26 7.63
CA VAL A 83 2.93 -13.29 9.11
C VAL A 83 1.47 -13.09 9.53
N ALA A 84 0.70 -12.29 8.78
CA ALA A 84 -0.70 -12.03 9.06
C ALA A 84 -1.51 -11.69 7.80
N ALA A 85 -2.77 -12.13 7.74
CA ALA A 85 -3.72 -11.78 6.69
C ALA A 85 -5.08 -11.44 7.30
N THR A 86 -5.61 -10.26 6.98
CA THR A 86 -6.92 -9.79 7.47
C THR A 86 -7.82 -9.41 6.30
N PRO A 87 -9.03 -10.02 6.17
CA PRO A 87 -9.97 -9.64 5.12
C PRO A 87 -10.38 -8.16 5.22
N ILE A 88 -10.37 -7.46 4.09
CA ILE A 88 -10.84 -6.08 3.99
C ILE A 88 -12.28 -6.12 3.45
N TYR A 89 -13.27 -6.05 4.33
CA TYR A 89 -14.67 -5.90 3.92
C TYR A 89 -14.88 -4.47 3.41
N ARG A 90 -15.32 -4.33 2.16
CA ARG A 90 -15.94 -3.09 1.70
C ARG A 90 -17.36 -3.12 2.23
N GLY A 91 -17.68 -2.29 3.22
CA GLY A 91 -19.00 -2.27 3.85
C GLY A 91 -20.12 -2.32 2.81
N ALA A 92 -21.08 -3.22 3.01
CA ALA A 92 -22.33 -3.18 2.26
C ALA A 92 -22.97 -1.81 2.50
N GLY A 93 -23.06 -1.00 1.44
CA GLY A 93 -23.94 0.15 1.46
C GLY A 93 -25.36 -0.33 1.75
N ARG A 94 -25.93 0.15 2.86
CA ARG A 94 -27.37 0.23 3.18
C ARG A 94 -28.24 -0.93 2.66
N ALA A 95 -28.69 -1.79 3.58
CA ALA A 95 -29.80 -2.72 3.31
C ALA A 95 -31.03 -1.94 2.81
N PRO A 96 -31.71 -2.40 1.73
CA PRO A 96 -33.03 -1.89 1.39
C PRO A 96 -34.01 -2.25 2.53
N ARG A 97 -34.81 -1.27 2.94
CA ARG A 97 -35.96 -1.49 3.82
C ARG A 97 -37.09 -2.11 3.01
#